data_AF-A0A158KS99-F1
#
_entry.id   AF-A0A158KS99-F1
#
_cell.length_a   1.000
_cell.length_b   1.000
_cell.length_c   1.000
_cell.angle_alpha   90.00
_cell.angle_beta   90.00
_cell.angle_gamma   90.00
#
_symmetry.space_group_name_H-M   'P 1'
#
loop_
_entity.id
_entity.type
_entity.pdbx_description
1 polymer ?
#
loop_
_entity_poly.entity_id
_entity_poly.type
_entity_poly.pdbx_seq_one_letter_code
_entity_poly.pdbx_strand_id
1 'polypeptide(L)'
;MSETPRQFRSSESLAEEAVTRNAIAPFLSERGYRVLIDRRAQTGTAISQFVRVQGPDGTDLQMRVRLCWRRSGKRINNGKYSAAQLRARLINDSWDDTLAFVVERDRAEGNTHHLFVQRDGTEIMYAALIPREELAPIWRSQRDVSAGLITAGLLGRTSKNHAMNGSSPTIWLQDDRWPRAHEVADALWNWPGVVDLAKVPVAPISRESHVDDTYDDCPVGHSLDVGSDGAERRPVMRSEVKRDQQVRRAVLARTAVCERAVYRLGLSEHGFATQAASFMVAA
;
A
#
# COMPACT_ATOMS: atom_id res chain seq x y z
N MET A 1 34.74 -3.15 18.63
CA MET A 1 33.75 -3.91 17.83
C MET A 1 32.39 -3.73 18.49
N SER A 2 31.50 -2.93 17.90
CA SER A 2 30.15 -2.74 18.44
C SER A 2 29.27 -3.90 17.99
N GLU A 3 29.07 -4.87 18.89
CA GLU A 3 28.06 -5.93 18.78
C GLU A 3 26.66 -5.34 18.98
N THR A 4 26.20 -4.54 18.03
CA THR A 4 24.77 -4.23 17.97
C THR A 4 24.12 -5.37 17.19
N PRO A 5 23.29 -6.24 17.82
CA PRO A 5 22.63 -7.31 17.09
C PRO A 5 21.84 -6.70 15.94
N ARG A 6 22.14 -7.14 14.71
CA ARG A 6 21.51 -6.61 13.49
C ARG A 6 20.00 -6.70 13.67
N GLN A 7 19.35 -5.54 13.82
CA GLN A 7 17.92 -5.49 14.02
C GLN A 7 17.23 -6.15 12.82
N PHE A 8 16.48 -7.22 13.07
CA PHE A 8 15.83 -8.00 12.02
C PHE A 8 14.80 -7.17 11.24
N ARG A 9 14.18 -6.17 11.89
CA ARG A 9 13.22 -5.24 11.29
C ARG A 9 13.52 -3.81 11.74
N SER A 10 13.62 -2.88 10.80
CA SER A 10 13.71 -1.44 11.09
C SER A 10 12.32 -0.82 11.31
N SER A 11 12.27 0.33 11.98
CA SER A 11 11.05 1.15 12.11
C SER A 11 10.49 1.55 10.74
N GLU A 12 11.37 1.89 9.79
CA GLU A 12 11.03 2.20 8.40
C GLU A 12 10.29 1.02 7.74
N SER A 13 10.78 -0.22 7.89
CA SER A 13 10.12 -1.40 7.33
C SER A 13 8.72 -1.64 7.91
N LEU A 14 8.52 -1.34 9.20
CA LEU A 14 7.20 -1.45 9.84
C LEU A 14 6.24 -0.36 9.34
N ALA A 15 6.72 0.87 9.17
CA ALA A 15 5.93 1.97 8.64
C ALA A 15 5.50 1.70 7.19
N GLU A 16 6.41 1.23 6.33
CA GLU A 16 6.09 0.86 4.95
C GLU A 16 5.10 -0.30 4.84
N GLU A 17 5.23 -1.30 5.72
CA GLU A 17 4.23 -2.37 5.84
C GLU A 17 2.86 -1.79 6.17
N ALA A 18 2.77 -0.91 7.18
CA ALA A 18 1.51 -0.29 7.58
C ALA A 18 0.87 0.50 6.44
N VAL A 19 1.66 1.30 5.70
CA VAL A 19 1.19 2.03 4.52
C VAL A 19 0.66 1.06 3.46
N THR A 20 1.36 -0.03 3.19
CA THR A 20 0.92 -1.02 2.18
C THR A 20 -0.38 -1.71 2.61
N ARG A 21 -0.52 -2.06 3.90
CA ARG A 21 -1.76 -2.66 4.44
C ARG A 21 -2.95 -1.71 4.39
N ASN A 22 -2.71 -0.42 4.64
CA ASN A 22 -3.73 0.62 4.54
C ASN A 22 -4.21 0.82 3.09
N ALA A 23 -3.35 0.59 2.10
CA ALA A 23 -3.70 0.73 0.70
C ALA A 23 -4.58 -0.41 0.16
N ILE A 24 -4.70 -1.54 0.87
CA ILE A 24 -5.43 -2.73 0.36
C ILE A 24 -6.92 -2.46 0.14
N ALA A 25 -7.62 -1.91 1.14
CA ALA A 25 -9.06 -1.69 1.02
C ALA A 25 -9.43 -0.67 -0.08
N PRO A 26 -8.75 0.49 -0.19
CA PRO A 26 -8.92 1.40 -1.34
C PRO A 26 -8.63 0.72 -2.68
N PHE A 27 -7.51 0.01 -2.79
CA PHE A 27 -7.11 -0.69 -4.02
C PHE A 27 -8.16 -1.70 -4.51
N LEU A 28 -8.77 -2.45 -3.57
CA LEU A 28 -9.84 -3.39 -3.86
C LEU A 28 -11.12 -2.65 -4.29
N SER A 29 -11.48 -1.59 -3.58
CA SER A 29 -12.67 -0.77 -3.86
C SER A 29 -12.62 -0.14 -5.25
N GLU A 30 -11.47 0.39 -5.63
CA GLU A 30 -11.20 0.92 -6.98
C GLU A 30 -11.42 -0.12 -8.08
N ARG A 31 -11.30 -1.41 -7.78
CA ARG A 31 -11.47 -2.53 -8.74
C ARG A 31 -12.83 -3.20 -8.65
N GLY A 32 -13.80 -2.53 -8.03
CA GLY A 32 -15.17 -3.00 -7.93
C GLY A 32 -15.44 -4.02 -6.82
N TYR A 33 -14.48 -4.25 -5.92
CA TYR A 33 -14.70 -5.08 -4.74
C TYR A 33 -15.25 -4.25 -3.59
N ARG A 34 -16.41 -4.61 -3.07
CA ARG A 34 -16.96 -3.96 -1.87
C ARG A 34 -16.31 -4.55 -0.62
N VAL A 35 -15.51 -3.76 0.07
CA VAL A 35 -14.88 -4.19 1.34
C VAL A 35 -15.93 -4.21 2.46
N LEU A 36 -16.17 -5.40 3.02
CA LEU A 36 -17.11 -5.62 4.11
C LEU A 36 -16.43 -5.57 5.47
N ILE A 37 -15.23 -6.16 5.57
CA ILE A 37 -14.43 -6.23 6.80
C ILE A 37 -12.94 -6.14 6.42
N ASP A 38 -12.17 -5.28 7.08
CA ASP A 38 -10.69 -5.34 7.12
C ASP A 38 -10.27 -5.56 8.58
N ARG A 39 -9.90 -6.80 8.93
CA ARG A 39 -9.48 -7.18 10.27
C ARG A 39 -7.97 -7.39 10.31
N ARG A 40 -7.33 -6.80 11.30
CA ARG A 40 -5.90 -6.99 11.57
C ARG A 40 -5.68 -7.62 12.93
N ALA A 41 -4.75 -8.57 12.98
CA ALA A 41 -4.30 -9.19 14.21
C ALA A 41 -2.79 -9.00 14.32
N GLN A 42 -2.34 -8.41 15.42
CA GLN A 42 -0.92 -8.19 15.68
C GLN A 42 -0.41 -9.19 16.72
N THR A 43 0.72 -9.84 16.44
CA THR A 43 1.41 -10.74 17.37
C THR A 43 2.89 -10.36 17.39
N GLY A 44 3.33 -9.71 18.46
CA GLY A 44 4.64 -9.06 18.50
C GLY A 44 4.76 -7.97 17.44
N THR A 45 5.73 -8.10 16.54
CA THR A 45 5.91 -7.21 15.38
C THR A 45 5.21 -7.69 14.11
N ALA A 46 4.65 -8.91 14.11
CA ALA A 46 3.98 -9.47 12.95
C ALA A 46 2.52 -9.02 12.89
N ILE A 47 2.07 -8.57 11.71
CA ILE A 47 0.69 -8.20 11.45
C ILE A 47 0.10 -9.20 10.46
N SER A 48 -1.01 -9.83 10.83
CA SER A 48 -1.87 -10.57 9.91
C SER A 48 -3.05 -9.68 9.53
N GLN A 49 -3.42 -9.70 8.25
CA GLN A 49 -4.55 -8.93 7.73
C GLN A 49 -5.48 -9.86 6.96
N PHE A 50 -6.76 -9.74 7.26
CA PHE A 50 -7.84 -10.52 6.68
C PHE A 50 -8.89 -9.56 6.15
N VAL A 51 -9.19 -9.66 4.87
CA VAL A 51 -10.17 -8.78 4.22
C VAL A 51 -11.32 -9.64 3.71
N ARG A 52 -12.54 -9.34 4.14
CA ARG A 52 -13.75 -9.90 3.56
C ARG A 52 -14.32 -8.89 2.59
N VAL A 53 -14.54 -9.31 1.35
CA VAL A 53 -15.09 -8.47 0.29
C VAL A 53 -16.22 -9.19 -0.42
N GLN A 54 -17.09 -8.42 -1.04
CA GLN A 54 -17.98 -8.90 -2.08
C GLN A 54 -17.38 -8.51 -3.44
N GLY A 55 -17.19 -9.48 -4.31
CA GLY A 55 -16.69 -9.29 -5.66
C GLY A 55 -17.68 -8.54 -6.55
N PRO A 56 -17.24 -8.06 -7.72
CA PRO A 56 -18.11 -7.37 -8.68
C PRO A 56 -19.22 -8.27 -9.25
N ASP A 57 -19.03 -9.59 -9.18
CA ASP A 57 -19.99 -10.64 -9.52
C ASP A 57 -20.97 -10.98 -8.37
N GLY A 58 -20.82 -10.34 -7.21
CA GLY A 58 -21.60 -10.61 -6.00
C GLY A 58 -21.04 -11.74 -5.13
N THR A 59 -19.92 -12.37 -5.51
CA THR A 59 -19.32 -13.48 -4.77
C THR A 59 -18.64 -12.98 -3.49
N ASP A 60 -18.95 -13.60 -2.36
CA ASP A 60 -18.27 -13.29 -1.09
C ASP A 60 -16.91 -13.98 -1.00
N LEU A 61 -15.86 -13.19 -0.80
CA LEU A 61 -14.48 -13.64 -0.69
C LEU A 61 -13.91 -13.25 0.66
N GLN A 62 -13.25 -14.19 1.32
CA GLN A 62 -12.39 -13.90 2.48
C GLN A 62 -10.93 -14.15 2.11
N MET A 63 -10.12 -13.10 2.21
CA MET A 63 -8.75 -13.05 1.72
C MET A 63 -7.77 -12.89 2.88
N ARG A 64 -6.73 -13.73 2.92
CA ARG A 64 -5.55 -13.47 3.76
C ARG A 64 -4.52 -12.67 2.95
N VAL A 65 -4.19 -11.47 3.42
CA VAL A 65 -3.22 -10.59 2.75
C VAL A 65 -1.80 -11.00 3.10
N ARG A 66 -0.97 -11.23 2.09
CA ARG A 66 0.46 -11.54 2.22
C ARG A 66 1.27 -10.50 1.45
N LEU A 67 2.17 -9.82 2.14
CA LEU A 67 3.04 -8.84 1.52
C LEU A 67 4.29 -9.53 0.97
N CYS A 68 4.64 -9.19 -0.27
CA CYS A 68 5.88 -9.62 -0.88
C CYS A 68 7.07 -8.86 -0.29
N TRP A 69 8.23 -9.49 -0.33
CA TRP A 69 9.45 -8.89 0.13
C TRP A 69 9.80 -7.68 -0.71
N ARG A 70 10.05 -6.58 0.00
CA ARG A 70 10.85 -5.48 -0.51
C ARG A 70 12.27 -5.62 0.00
N ARG A 71 13.24 -5.36 -0.86
CA ARG A 71 14.52 -4.83 -0.39
C ARG A 71 14.48 -3.33 -0.63
N SER A 72 14.28 -2.54 0.42
CA SER A 72 14.56 -1.11 0.35
C SER A 72 16.08 -0.89 0.31
N GLY A 73 16.54 0.09 -0.47
CA GLY A 73 17.96 0.47 -0.58
C GLY A 73 18.41 0.88 -1.99
N LYS A 74 19.63 1.43 -2.11
CA LYS A 74 20.26 1.81 -3.40
C LYS A 74 20.75 0.60 -4.24
N ARG A 75 20.09 -0.55 -4.17
CA ARG A 75 20.48 -1.71 -4.99
C ARG A 75 19.71 -1.69 -6.31
N ILE A 76 20.45 -1.74 -7.41
CA ILE A 76 20.00 -1.69 -8.81
C ILE A 76 18.91 -2.73 -9.15
N ASN A 77 18.75 -3.79 -8.33
CA ASN A 77 17.82 -4.88 -8.59
C ASN A 77 16.48 -4.77 -7.84
N ASN A 78 16.18 -3.64 -7.18
CA ASN A 78 15.03 -3.52 -6.27
C ASN A 78 13.63 -3.51 -6.92
N GLY A 79 13.53 -3.64 -8.25
CA GLY A 79 12.27 -3.88 -8.97
C GLY A 79 12.30 -5.11 -9.88
N LYS A 80 13.33 -5.96 -9.76
CA LYS A 80 13.51 -7.12 -10.67
C LYS A 80 12.90 -8.41 -10.13
N TYR A 81 12.38 -8.42 -8.90
CA TYR A 81 11.75 -9.62 -8.37
C TYR A 81 10.75 -9.29 -7.28
N SER A 82 9.75 -10.14 -7.15
CA SER A 82 8.68 -10.04 -6.16
C SER A 82 8.36 -11.45 -5.66
N ALA A 83 8.40 -11.65 -4.35
CA ALA A 83 8.15 -12.97 -3.75
C ALA A 83 7.68 -12.85 -2.30
N ALA A 84 6.87 -13.79 -1.83
CA ALA A 84 6.35 -13.82 -0.47
C ALA A 84 6.53 -15.19 0.17
N GLN A 85 7.03 -15.19 1.42
CA GLN A 85 7.10 -16.41 2.22
C GLN A 85 5.72 -16.83 2.73
N LEU A 86 5.43 -18.12 2.62
CA LEU A 86 4.24 -18.73 3.18
C LEU A 86 4.39 -18.96 4.69
N ARG A 87 5.60 -19.34 5.11
CA ARG A 87 6.00 -19.61 6.50
C ARG A 87 7.52 -19.48 6.65
N ALA A 88 7.98 -19.18 7.87
CA ALA A 88 9.40 -19.01 8.16
C ALA A 88 10.17 -20.34 8.27
N ARG A 89 9.53 -21.43 8.72
CA ARG A 89 10.15 -22.74 8.91
C ARG A 89 9.23 -23.84 8.40
N LEU A 90 9.82 -25.00 8.10
CA LEU A 90 9.08 -26.22 7.80
C LEU A 90 8.39 -26.78 9.06
N ILE A 91 7.31 -27.53 8.86
CA ILE A 91 6.76 -28.48 9.82
C ILE A 91 7.39 -29.83 9.50
N ASN A 92 7.89 -30.53 10.53
CA ASN A 92 8.45 -31.87 10.42
C ASN A 92 9.52 -32.01 9.32
N ASP A 93 10.24 -30.93 8.99
CA ASP A 93 11.15 -30.84 7.84
C ASP A 93 10.54 -31.28 6.49
N SER A 94 9.21 -31.20 6.36
CA SER A 94 8.41 -31.60 5.20
C SER A 94 7.77 -30.39 4.52
N TRP A 95 8.00 -30.27 3.20
CA TRP A 95 7.37 -29.24 2.37
C TRP A 95 5.87 -29.44 2.27
N ASP A 96 5.43 -30.68 2.04
CA ASP A 96 4.03 -31.01 1.87
C ASP A 96 3.24 -30.83 3.17
N ASP A 97 3.78 -31.25 4.32
CA ASP A 97 3.15 -31.01 5.63
C ASP A 97 3.00 -29.52 5.89
N THR A 98 4.02 -28.73 5.51
CA THR A 98 4.00 -27.28 5.69
C THR A 98 2.93 -26.63 4.81
N LEU A 99 2.81 -27.03 3.55
CA LEU A 99 1.81 -26.50 2.63
C LEU A 99 0.40 -26.92 3.04
N ALA A 100 0.20 -28.19 3.41
CA ALA A 100 -1.07 -28.70 3.93
C ALA A 100 -1.49 -27.95 5.20
N PHE A 101 -0.55 -27.71 6.13
CA PHE A 101 -0.82 -26.92 7.32
C PHE A 101 -1.21 -25.48 7.00
N VAL A 102 -0.55 -24.83 6.04
CA VAL A 102 -0.90 -23.46 5.62
C VAL A 102 -2.34 -23.43 5.09
N VAL A 103 -2.68 -24.34 4.18
CA VAL A 103 -4.03 -24.46 3.60
C VAL A 103 -5.06 -24.74 4.69
N GLU A 104 -4.80 -25.69 5.60
CA GLU A 104 -5.75 -26.08 6.64
C GLU A 104 -5.97 -24.96 7.66
N ARG A 105 -4.91 -24.29 8.10
CA ARG A 105 -5.02 -23.12 8.98
C ARG A 105 -5.86 -22.03 8.31
N ASP A 106 -5.61 -21.76 7.03
CA ASP A 106 -6.34 -20.74 6.29
C ASP A 106 -7.80 -21.15 6.05
N ARG A 107 -8.09 -22.44 5.90
CA ARG A 107 -9.44 -23.02 5.90
C ARG A 107 -10.16 -22.83 7.23
N ALA A 108 -9.51 -23.13 8.35
CA ALA A 108 -10.06 -22.97 9.70
C ALA A 108 -10.37 -21.49 10.04
N GLU A 109 -9.60 -20.55 9.48
CA GLU A 109 -9.87 -19.12 9.61
C GLU A 109 -10.99 -18.62 8.67
N GLY A 110 -11.56 -19.49 7.82
CA GLY A 110 -12.60 -19.15 6.85
C GLY A 110 -12.08 -18.49 5.57
N ASN A 111 -10.75 -18.47 5.35
CA ASN A 111 -10.17 -17.83 4.17
C ASN A 111 -10.43 -18.68 2.92
N THR A 112 -10.96 -18.03 1.89
CA THR A 112 -11.20 -18.61 0.56
C THR A 112 -10.03 -18.39 -0.39
N HIS A 113 -9.29 -17.29 -0.18
CA HIS A 113 -8.24 -16.83 -1.09
C HIS A 113 -7.02 -16.28 -0.33
N HIS A 114 -5.88 -16.24 -1.02
CA HIS A 114 -4.71 -15.46 -0.66
C HIS A 114 -4.61 -14.26 -1.58
N LEU A 115 -4.33 -13.10 -1.00
CA LEU A 115 -4.02 -11.88 -1.75
C LEU A 115 -2.55 -11.54 -1.53
N PHE A 116 -1.71 -11.84 -2.52
CA PHE A 116 -0.29 -11.52 -2.52
C PHE A 116 -0.05 -10.16 -3.14
N VAL A 117 0.56 -9.25 -2.39
CA VAL A 117 0.69 -7.85 -2.80
C VAL A 117 2.12 -7.38 -2.73
N GLN A 118 2.57 -6.77 -3.81
CA GLN A 118 3.78 -5.99 -3.87
C GLN A 118 3.40 -4.58 -4.29
N ARG A 119 3.60 -3.64 -3.37
CA ARG A 119 3.53 -2.22 -3.68
C ARG A 119 4.90 -1.76 -4.21
N ASP A 120 4.96 -0.70 -4.99
CA ASP A 120 6.17 0.06 -5.30
C ASP A 120 5.83 1.54 -5.39
N GLY A 121 6.61 2.39 -4.73
CA GLY A 121 6.22 3.79 -4.51
C GLY A 121 4.80 3.91 -3.95
N THR A 122 3.92 4.60 -4.66
CA THR A 122 2.50 4.82 -4.31
C THR A 122 1.57 3.71 -4.82
N GLU A 123 2.01 2.88 -5.76
CA GLU A 123 1.15 1.97 -6.52
C GLU A 123 1.32 0.51 -6.09
N ILE A 124 0.24 -0.27 -6.18
CA ILE A 124 0.32 -1.73 -6.05
C ILE A 124 0.66 -2.31 -7.42
N MET A 125 1.94 -2.63 -7.62
CA MET A 125 2.48 -3.16 -8.88
C MET A 125 2.04 -4.59 -9.16
N TYR A 126 2.02 -5.44 -8.12
CA TYR A 126 1.55 -6.82 -8.25
C TYR A 126 0.51 -7.13 -7.18
N ALA A 127 -0.58 -7.75 -7.61
CA ALA A 127 -1.65 -8.20 -6.72
C ALA A 127 -2.24 -9.52 -7.23
N ALA A 128 -1.67 -10.65 -6.81
CA ALA A 128 -2.18 -11.97 -7.18
C ALA A 128 -3.25 -12.42 -6.18
N LEU A 129 -4.49 -12.59 -6.67
CA LEU A 129 -5.56 -13.23 -5.95
C LEU A 129 -5.57 -14.72 -6.31
N ILE A 130 -5.26 -15.57 -5.33
CA ILE A 130 -5.05 -17.01 -5.52
C ILE A 130 -6.08 -17.77 -4.69
N PRO A 131 -6.86 -18.69 -5.27
CA PRO A 131 -7.73 -19.59 -4.50
C PRO A 131 -6.92 -20.42 -3.50
N ARG A 132 -7.42 -20.59 -2.28
CA ARG A 132 -6.70 -21.27 -1.19
C ARG A 132 -6.17 -22.65 -1.60
N GLU A 133 -7.00 -23.45 -2.26
CA GLU A 133 -6.66 -24.83 -2.63
C GLU A 133 -5.55 -24.91 -3.69
N GLU A 134 -5.41 -23.86 -4.51
CA GLU A 134 -4.43 -23.80 -5.60
C GLU A 134 -3.03 -23.40 -5.11
N LEU A 135 -2.90 -22.93 -3.87
CA LEU A 135 -1.62 -22.45 -3.33
C LEU A 135 -0.51 -23.51 -3.38
N ALA A 136 -0.83 -24.74 -2.96
CA ALA A 136 0.16 -25.83 -2.94
C ALA A 136 0.51 -26.34 -4.35
N PRO A 137 -0.46 -26.60 -5.26
CA PRO A 137 -0.18 -26.88 -6.67
C PRO A 137 0.70 -25.82 -7.35
N ILE A 138 0.38 -24.54 -7.20
CA ILE A 138 1.16 -23.43 -7.77
C ILE A 138 2.59 -23.46 -7.22
N TRP A 139 2.76 -23.62 -5.91
CA TRP A 139 4.10 -23.71 -5.32
C TRP A 139 4.93 -24.85 -5.92
N ARG A 140 4.34 -26.04 -6.10
CA ARG A 140 5.03 -27.20 -6.71
C ARG A 140 5.39 -26.90 -8.17
N SER A 141 4.50 -26.25 -8.92
CA SER A 141 4.78 -25.80 -10.29
C SER A 141 5.99 -24.86 -10.35
N GLN A 142 6.03 -23.84 -9.48
CA GLN A 142 7.18 -22.92 -9.40
C GLN A 142 8.47 -23.63 -9.00
N ARG A 143 8.38 -24.60 -8.08
CA ARG A 143 9.52 -25.44 -7.69
C ARG A 143 10.06 -26.21 -8.89
N ASP A 144 9.19 -26.87 -9.64
CA ASP A 144 9.58 -27.77 -10.73
C ASP A 144 10.13 -26.97 -11.93
N VAL A 145 9.49 -25.86 -12.29
CA VAL A 145 10.01 -24.91 -13.30
C VAL A 145 11.38 -24.38 -12.89
N SER A 146 11.53 -23.92 -11.63
CA SER A 146 12.82 -23.44 -11.14
C SER A 146 13.89 -24.52 -11.19
N ALA A 147 13.57 -25.78 -10.88
CA ALA A 147 14.53 -26.89 -10.93
C ALA A 147 14.97 -27.19 -12.37
N GLY A 148 14.02 -27.16 -13.32
CA GLY A 148 14.29 -27.32 -14.75
C GLY A 148 15.23 -26.23 -15.28
N LEU A 149 14.96 -24.97 -14.97
CA LEU A 149 15.78 -23.83 -15.41
C LEU A 149 17.20 -23.84 -14.81
N ILE A 150 17.35 -24.28 -13.55
CA ILE A 150 18.66 -24.46 -12.91
C ILE A 150 19.45 -25.57 -13.63
N THR A 151 18.80 -26.71 -13.87
CA THR A 151 19.43 -27.86 -14.55
C THR A 151 19.88 -27.49 -15.97
N ALA A 152 19.09 -26.68 -16.67
CA ALA A 152 19.39 -26.18 -18.00
C ALA A 152 20.43 -25.03 -18.03
N GLY A 153 20.89 -24.54 -16.87
CA GLY A 153 21.84 -23.42 -16.80
C GLY A 153 21.28 -22.06 -17.22
N LEU A 154 19.95 -21.91 -17.28
CA LEU A 154 19.27 -20.72 -17.80
C LEU A 154 19.13 -19.58 -16.77
N LEU A 155 19.53 -19.81 -15.53
CA LEU A 155 19.49 -18.84 -14.42
C LEU A 155 20.88 -18.32 -14.03
N GLY A 156 21.84 -18.40 -14.95
CA GLY A 156 23.21 -17.95 -14.76
C GLY A 156 23.90 -18.67 -13.60
N ARG A 157 24.28 -17.93 -12.55
CA ARG A 157 24.94 -18.50 -11.35
C ARG A 157 23.96 -18.95 -10.26
N THR A 158 22.66 -18.81 -10.48
CA THR A 158 21.65 -19.22 -9.49
C THR A 158 21.55 -20.73 -9.44
N SER A 159 21.95 -21.33 -8.31
CA SER A 159 21.83 -22.77 -8.05
C SER A 159 20.73 -23.13 -7.06
N LYS A 160 20.09 -22.13 -6.43
CA LYS A 160 19.05 -22.33 -5.42
C LYS A 160 17.67 -22.22 -6.05
N ASN A 161 16.78 -23.13 -5.67
CA ASN A 161 15.40 -23.13 -6.12
C ASN A 161 14.63 -21.93 -5.56
N HIS A 162 13.82 -21.30 -6.42
CA HIS A 162 13.02 -20.12 -6.06
C HIS A 162 11.99 -20.43 -4.97
N ALA A 163 11.22 -21.50 -5.14
CA ALA A 163 10.12 -21.87 -4.27
C ALA A 163 10.62 -22.41 -2.91
N MET A 164 11.81 -23.04 -2.91
CA MET A 164 12.47 -23.62 -1.72
C MET A 164 13.56 -22.69 -1.15
N ASN A 165 13.16 -21.53 -0.62
CA ASN A 165 14.12 -20.60 -0.03
C ASN A 165 14.54 -21.06 1.38
N GLY A 166 15.63 -21.82 1.47
CA GLY A 166 16.10 -22.38 2.74
C GLY A 166 15.07 -23.37 3.29
N SER A 167 14.49 -23.07 4.46
CA SER A 167 13.39 -23.83 5.08
C SER A 167 12.04 -23.09 5.02
N SER A 168 11.90 -22.15 4.08
CA SER A 168 10.71 -21.31 3.93
C SER A 168 10.07 -21.48 2.55
N PRO A 169 8.87 -22.08 2.45
CA PRO A 169 8.15 -22.13 1.17
C PRO A 169 7.77 -20.72 0.74
N THR A 170 8.05 -20.39 -0.52
CA THR A 170 7.94 -19.03 -1.08
C THR A 170 7.19 -19.05 -2.42
N ILE A 171 6.30 -18.09 -2.63
CA ILE A 171 5.60 -17.85 -3.91
C ILE A 171 6.22 -16.64 -4.59
N TRP A 172 6.53 -16.75 -5.87
CA TRP A 172 7.13 -15.70 -6.69
C TRP A 172 6.10 -15.06 -7.62
N LEU A 173 6.05 -13.73 -7.66
CA LEU A 173 5.19 -12.93 -8.53
C LEU A 173 5.98 -12.33 -9.69
N GLN A 174 7.30 -12.25 -9.60
CA GLN A 174 8.17 -11.73 -10.65
C GLN A 174 9.61 -12.19 -10.42
N ASP A 175 10.34 -12.50 -11.51
CA ASP A 175 11.80 -12.54 -11.51
C ASP A 175 12.40 -12.21 -12.89
N ASP A 176 12.97 -11.02 -13.00
CA ASP A 176 13.60 -10.48 -14.22
C ASP A 176 15.12 -10.37 -14.05
N ARG A 177 15.71 -11.10 -13.09
CA ARG A 177 17.17 -11.09 -12.88
C ARG A 177 17.91 -11.76 -14.04
N TRP A 178 17.27 -12.70 -14.73
CA TRP A 178 17.80 -13.42 -15.88
C TRP A 178 16.73 -13.55 -16.97
N PRO A 179 17.12 -13.66 -18.26
CA PRO A 179 16.17 -13.66 -19.38
C PRO A 179 15.05 -14.70 -19.27
N ARG A 180 15.31 -15.86 -18.67
CA ARG A 180 14.37 -16.98 -18.53
C ARG A 180 13.79 -17.13 -17.12
N ALA A 181 14.16 -16.26 -16.18
CA ALA A 181 13.71 -16.39 -14.78
C ALA A 181 12.21 -16.09 -14.61
N HIS A 182 11.63 -15.27 -15.49
CA HIS A 182 10.21 -14.90 -15.49
C HIS A 182 9.28 -16.13 -15.57
N GLU A 183 9.72 -17.23 -16.19
CA GLU A 183 8.95 -18.48 -16.29
C GLU A 183 8.51 -19.04 -14.93
N VAL A 184 9.28 -18.77 -13.86
CA VAL A 184 8.88 -19.17 -12.50
C VAL A 184 7.63 -18.40 -12.05
N ALA A 185 7.56 -17.10 -12.35
CA ALA A 185 6.39 -16.28 -12.06
C ALA A 185 5.24 -16.57 -13.03
N ASP A 186 5.53 -16.89 -14.28
CA ASP A 186 4.51 -17.26 -15.27
C ASP A 186 3.72 -18.51 -14.85
N ALA A 187 4.35 -19.45 -14.15
CA ALA A 187 3.67 -20.60 -13.57
C ALA A 187 2.53 -20.22 -12.60
N LEU A 188 2.64 -19.05 -11.95
CA LEU A 188 1.56 -18.48 -11.14
C LEU A 188 0.55 -17.73 -12.02
N TRP A 189 1.02 -16.82 -12.87
CA TRP A 189 0.14 -15.91 -13.61
C TRP A 189 -0.70 -16.60 -14.70
N ASN A 190 -0.21 -17.72 -15.23
CA ASN A 190 -0.93 -18.54 -16.19
C ASN A 190 -1.81 -19.62 -15.52
N TRP A 191 -1.86 -19.66 -14.17
CA TRP A 191 -2.62 -20.67 -13.46
C TRP A 191 -4.14 -20.39 -13.51
N PRO A 192 -4.97 -21.37 -13.85
CA PRO A 192 -6.42 -21.20 -13.88
C PRO A 192 -6.99 -20.73 -12.53
N GLY A 193 -7.76 -19.65 -12.55
CA GLY A 193 -8.39 -19.09 -11.35
C GLY A 193 -7.52 -18.11 -10.56
N VAL A 194 -6.25 -17.91 -10.92
CA VAL A 194 -5.46 -16.78 -10.41
C VAL A 194 -5.89 -15.51 -11.12
N VAL A 195 -6.19 -14.47 -10.34
CA VAL A 195 -6.57 -13.15 -10.88
C VAL A 195 -5.47 -12.14 -10.56
N ASP A 196 -4.96 -11.48 -11.60
CA ASP A 196 -4.08 -10.32 -11.47
C ASP A 196 -4.93 -9.07 -11.22
N LEU A 197 -5.17 -8.78 -9.94
CA LEU A 197 -5.96 -7.62 -9.54
C LEU A 197 -5.30 -6.32 -10.00
N ALA A 198 -3.97 -6.24 -10.12
CA ALA A 198 -3.32 -5.00 -10.56
C ALA A 198 -3.74 -4.61 -11.99
N LYS A 199 -4.04 -5.60 -12.84
CA LYS A 199 -4.51 -5.43 -14.22
C LYS A 199 -6.04 -5.32 -14.36
N VAL A 200 -6.80 -5.53 -13.30
CA VAL A 200 -8.26 -5.31 -13.33
C VAL A 200 -8.51 -3.81 -13.53
N PRO A 201 -9.35 -3.42 -14.52
CA PRO A 201 -9.68 -2.02 -14.75
C PRO A 201 -10.25 -1.37 -13.49
N VAL A 202 -9.81 -0.14 -13.22
CA VAL A 202 -10.38 0.67 -12.15
C VAL A 202 -11.80 1.05 -12.56
N ALA A 203 -12.77 0.76 -11.70
CA ALA A 203 -14.15 1.19 -11.89
C ALA A 203 -14.15 2.72 -12.09
N PRO A 204 -14.84 3.22 -13.14
CA PRO A 204 -14.96 4.66 -13.30
C PRO A 204 -15.57 5.21 -12.03
N ILE A 205 -14.85 6.13 -11.37
CA ILE A 205 -15.32 6.77 -10.16
C ILE A 205 -16.66 7.42 -10.51
N SER A 206 -17.77 6.83 -10.05
CA SER A 206 -19.06 7.51 -10.06
C SER A 206 -18.85 8.79 -9.27
N ARG A 207 -18.85 9.93 -9.96
CA ARG A 207 -18.61 11.28 -9.41
C ARG A 207 -19.63 11.72 -8.35
N GLU A 208 -20.44 10.81 -7.82
CA GLU A 208 -21.66 11.10 -7.08
C GLU A 208 -21.53 10.97 -5.55
N SER A 209 -20.36 10.62 -5.00
CA SER A 209 -20.24 10.46 -3.53
C SER A 209 -18.98 11.04 -2.88
N HIS A 210 -18.29 11.97 -3.55
CA HIS A 210 -17.21 12.73 -2.90
C HIS A 210 -17.77 14.07 -2.38
N VAL A 211 -18.22 14.09 -1.12
CA VAL A 211 -18.48 15.35 -0.40
C VAL A 211 -17.14 15.82 0.16
N ASP A 212 -16.61 16.90 -0.41
CA ASP A 212 -15.29 17.45 -0.14
C ASP A 212 -15.44 18.88 0.42
N ASP A 213 -15.21 19.03 1.74
CA ASP A 213 -15.45 20.23 2.53
C ASP A 213 -14.12 20.88 2.96
N THR A 214 -13.57 21.76 2.13
CA THR A 214 -12.47 22.63 2.58
C THR A 214 -12.43 23.93 1.78
N TYR A 215 -12.97 25.07 2.30
CA TYR A 215 -12.64 26.44 1.81
C TYR A 215 -11.26 26.90 2.34
N ASP A 216 -10.52 27.67 1.54
CA ASP A 216 -9.21 28.28 1.83
C ASP A 216 -9.50 29.77 1.82
N ASP A 217 -9.42 30.38 3.01
CA ASP A 217 -10.08 31.64 3.36
C ASP A 217 -9.28 32.90 2.95
N CYS A 218 -8.33 32.78 2.04
CA CYS A 218 -7.55 33.92 1.58
C CYS A 218 -8.31 34.66 0.46
N PRO A 219 -8.69 35.94 0.64
CA PRO A 219 -9.26 36.73 -0.44
C PRO A 219 -8.22 36.85 -1.57
N VAL A 220 -8.61 36.44 -2.79
CA VAL A 220 -7.77 36.61 -3.97
C VAL A 220 -7.79 38.10 -4.33
N GLY A 221 -6.82 38.85 -3.85
CA GLY A 221 -6.61 40.24 -4.27
C GLY A 221 -6.26 40.30 -5.77
N HIS A 222 -6.65 41.38 -6.44
CA HIS A 222 -6.29 41.60 -7.84
C HIS A 222 -4.76 41.61 -7.97
N SER A 223 -4.24 40.88 -8.97
CA SER A 223 -2.80 40.64 -9.18
C SER A 223 -1.97 41.90 -9.39
N LEU A 224 -2.64 43.03 -9.63
CA LEU A 224 -2.05 44.36 -9.85
C LEU A 224 -1.76 45.12 -8.54
N ASP A 225 -2.35 44.70 -7.41
CA ASP A 225 -2.15 45.34 -6.10
C ASP A 225 -1.01 44.70 -5.29
N VAL A 226 -0.41 43.61 -5.78
CA VAL A 226 0.69 42.91 -5.09
C VAL A 226 2.01 43.46 -5.62
N GLY A 227 2.55 44.47 -4.93
CA GLY A 227 3.94 44.89 -5.13
C GLY A 227 4.90 43.71 -4.97
N SER A 228 5.80 43.50 -5.94
CA SER A 228 6.78 42.41 -5.90
C SER A 228 8.08 42.89 -5.28
N ASP A 229 8.51 42.22 -4.21
CA ASP A 229 9.82 42.38 -3.55
C ASP A 229 10.94 41.54 -4.22
N GLY A 230 10.67 40.96 -5.40
CA GLY A 230 11.63 40.13 -6.13
C GLY A 230 11.77 38.69 -5.64
N ALA A 231 10.89 38.20 -4.75
CA ALA A 231 10.92 36.80 -4.34
C ALA A 231 10.65 35.81 -5.49
N GLU A 232 11.42 34.72 -5.52
CA GLU A 232 11.33 33.65 -6.52
C GLU A 232 9.94 32.97 -6.48
N ARG A 233 9.19 33.03 -7.58
CA ARG A 233 7.89 32.35 -7.69
C ARG A 233 8.10 30.85 -7.82
N ARG A 234 7.67 30.09 -6.81
CA ARG A 234 7.69 28.62 -6.83
C ARG A 234 6.32 28.06 -7.17
N PRO A 235 6.24 27.03 -8.04
CA PRO A 235 5.00 26.32 -8.28
C PRO A 235 4.59 25.56 -7.01
N VAL A 236 3.36 25.79 -6.55
CA VAL A 236 2.76 25.11 -5.41
C VAL A 236 1.58 24.29 -5.93
N MET A 237 1.51 23.02 -5.52
CA MET A 237 0.37 22.16 -5.82
C MET A 237 -0.80 22.59 -4.91
N ARG A 238 -1.91 23.04 -5.50
CA ARG A 238 -3.13 23.45 -4.79
C ARG A 238 -4.24 22.43 -5.03
N SER A 239 -5.11 22.23 -4.03
CA SER A 239 -6.31 21.42 -4.21
C SER A 239 -7.32 22.21 -5.06
N GLU A 240 -7.62 21.74 -6.27
CA GLU A 240 -8.55 22.41 -7.20
C GLU A 240 -10.03 22.06 -6.94
N VAL A 241 -10.40 21.88 -5.67
CA VAL A 241 -11.75 21.44 -5.27
C VAL A 241 -12.71 22.63 -5.27
N LYS A 242 -13.79 22.53 -6.05
CA LYS A 242 -14.81 23.58 -6.24
C LYS A 242 -15.88 23.50 -5.14
N ARG A 243 -16.33 24.63 -4.61
CA ARG A 243 -17.14 24.66 -3.37
C ARG A 243 -18.44 25.45 -3.50
N ASP A 244 -19.42 25.09 -2.67
CA ASP A 244 -20.83 25.47 -2.79
C ASP A 244 -21.13 26.87 -2.20
N GLN A 245 -21.74 27.73 -3.01
CA GLN A 245 -22.08 29.10 -2.66
C GLN A 245 -23.24 29.19 -1.65
N GLN A 246 -24.11 28.18 -1.57
CA GLN A 246 -25.27 28.17 -0.69
C GLN A 246 -24.86 28.00 0.79
N VAL A 247 -23.92 27.09 1.07
CA VAL A 247 -23.38 26.88 2.42
C VAL A 247 -22.70 28.14 2.94
N ARG A 248 -21.92 28.82 2.09
CA ARG A 248 -21.30 30.11 2.44
C ARG A 248 -22.33 31.17 2.82
N ARG A 249 -23.44 31.27 2.09
CA ARG A 249 -24.52 32.21 2.41
C ARG A 249 -25.19 31.87 3.74
N ALA A 250 -25.39 30.58 4.04
CA ALA A 250 -26.00 30.16 5.31
C ALA A 250 -25.12 30.48 6.53
N VAL A 251 -23.80 30.26 6.44
CA VAL A 251 -22.87 30.61 7.53
C VAL A 251 -22.80 32.12 7.74
N LEU A 252 -22.69 32.91 6.66
CA LEU A 252 -22.67 34.38 6.76
C LEU A 252 -24.00 34.95 7.28
N ALA A 253 -25.13 34.31 6.97
CA ALA A 253 -26.43 34.74 7.48
C ALA A 253 -26.59 34.44 8.98
N ARG A 254 -25.93 33.41 9.50
CA ARG A 254 -26.03 32.99 10.92
C ARG A 254 -25.31 33.94 11.86
N THR A 255 -24.21 34.56 11.42
CA THR A 255 -23.38 35.40 12.28
C THR A 255 -22.70 36.52 11.48
N ALA A 256 -22.78 37.73 12.00
CA ALA A 256 -22.04 38.88 11.49
C ALA A 256 -20.69 39.09 12.21
N VAL A 257 -20.37 38.26 13.21
CA VAL A 257 -19.19 38.37 14.04
C VAL A 257 -18.41 37.05 14.09
N CYS A 258 -17.13 37.13 14.44
CA CYS A 258 -16.29 35.95 14.62
C CYS A 258 -16.89 34.99 15.67
N GLU A 259 -17.07 33.72 15.32
CA GLU A 259 -17.66 32.72 16.23
C GLU A 259 -16.67 32.26 17.31
N ARG A 260 -15.38 32.61 17.21
CA ARG A 260 -14.35 32.25 18.20
C ARG A 260 -14.58 33.03 19.49
N ALA A 261 -14.82 32.31 20.59
CA ALA A 261 -15.30 32.87 21.87
C ALA A 261 -14.46 34.02 22.47
N VAL A 262 -13.17 34.10 22.15
CA VAL A 262 -12.23 35.12 22.69
C VAL A 262 -12.46 36.51 22.08
N TYR A 263 -13.06 36.59 20.89
CA TYR A 263 -13.27 37.85 20.16
C TYR A 263 -14.71 38.38 20.22
N ARG A 264 -15.55 37.84 21.11
CA ARG A 264 -16.97 38.25 21.24
C ARG A 264 -17.19 39.60 21.95
N LEU A 265 -16.13 40.29 22.37
CA LEU A 265 -16.21 41.62 22.98
C LEU A 265 -15.28 42.58 22.23
N GLY A 266 -15.87 43.51 21.48
CA GLY A 266 -15.22 44.77 21.11
C GLY A 266 -14.94 44.96 19.62
N LEU A 267 -15.88 45.61 18.93
CA LEU A 267 -15.53 46.58 17.89
C LEU A 267 -15.42 47.94 18.57
N SER A 268 -14.27 48.61 18.46
CA SER A 268 -14.21 50.03 18.08
C SER A 268 -12.76 50.52 17.96
N GLU A 269 -12.42 50.90 16.72
CA GLU A 269 -11.57 52.05 16.37
C GLU A 269 -10.06 52.04 16.65
N HIS A 270 -9.33 52.26 15.54
CA HIS A 270 -8.01 52.89 15.41
C HIS A 270 -6.77 52.07 15.77
N GLY A 271 -5.88 51.90 14.77
CA GLY A 271 -4.47 51.62 15.02
C GLY A 271 -3.80 50.63 14.08
N PHE A 272 -3.65 51.00 12.81
CA PHE A 272 -2.48 50.54 12.05
C PHE A 272 -1.23 51.12 12.72
N ALA A 273 -0.43 50.30 13.39
CA ALA A 273 0.96 50.61 13.72
C ALA A 273 1.73 49.34 14.13
N THR A 274 2.48 48.81 13.16
CA THR A 274 3.92 48.53 13.24
C THR A 274 4.51 48.26 14.64
N GLN A 275 5.03 47.05 14.87
CA GLN A 275 6.45 46.83 15.19
C GLN A 275 6.73 45.33 15.42
N ALA A 276 7.24 44.69 14.37
CA ALA A 276 8.22 43.63 14.53
C ALA A 276 9.59 44.32 14.65
N ALA A 277 10.26 44.17 15.79
CA ALA A 277 11.73 44.19 15.91
C ALA A 277 12.11 44.02 17.38
N SER A 278 12.66 42.86 17.73
CA SER A 278 13.90 42.73 18.51
C SER A 278 14.20 41.26 18.79
N PHE A 279 14.97 40.65 17.89
CA PHE A 279 15.99 39.68 18.28
C PHE A 279 17.31 40.43 18.20
N MET A 280 17.94 40.72 19.33
CA MET A 280 19.38 40.96 19.38
C MET A 280 19.92 40.63 20.78
N VAL A 281 20.66 39.51 20.82
CA VAL A 281 21.95 39.30 21.50
C VAL A 281 22.09 39.79 22.95
N ALA A 282 22.32 38.84 23.87
CA ALA A 282 23.36 38.96 24.87
C ALA A 282 23.74 37.59 25.47
N ALA A 283 25.05 37.29 25.37
CA ALA A 283 25.88 36.37 26.15
C ALA A 283 25.56 34.85 26.12
#